data_AF-A0A3B8WGQ0-F1
#
_entry.id   AF-A0A3B8WGQ0-F1
#
_cell.length_a   1.000
_cell.length_b   1.000
_cell.length_c   1.000
_cell.angle_alpha   90.00
_cell.angle_beta   90.00
_cell.angle_gamma   90.00
#
_symmetry.space_group_name_H-M   'P 1'
#
loop_
_entity.id
_entity.type
_entity.pdbx_description
1 polymer ?
#
loop_
_entity_poly.entity_id
_entity_poly.type
_entity_poly.pdbx_seq_one_letter_code
_entity_poly.pdbx_strand_id
1 'polypeptide(L)'
;MERYLLKETGKVLVEGRSIGHKIGSGPVKIITSINEMDRVQAGDVLVTDMTDPDWEPVMKRASAIVTDRGGRTCHAAIIARELGIPAVVGCGDATEVLKDGQDVTVSCAEGDTGMIYEGALDFELRENTVDSMPNIPFKIMMNVGNPDRAFDFQALPNEGVGLARLEFIINRMIGVHPKALLNFDGLPRDIKQTVEKRISGYASPVDFYVDKLVEGISTLAAAFAPKKVIVRLSDFKSNEYANLIGGTLYEPDEENPMLGFRGASRYISDTFRDCFELECRALKKVRNEMGLTNVEVMVPFVRTVGEAEQVVNLLAENGLKRGENG
;
A
#
# COMPACT_ATOMS: atom_id res chain seq x y z
N MET A 1 -16.70 0.96 -12.23
CA MET A 1 -15.99 0.22 -11.16
C MET A 1 -16.85 -0.98 -10.79
N GLU A 2 -16.28 -2.17 -10.89
CA GLU A 2 -16.93 -3.44 -10.54
C GLU A 2 -16.61 -3.81 -9.10
N ARG A 3 -17.64 -4.05 -8.28
CA ARG A 3 -17.47 -4.61 -6.93
C ARG A 3 -18.36 -5.84 -6.79
N TYR A 4 -17.72 -6.98 -6.53
CA TYR A 4 -18.42 -8.22 -6.22
C TYR A 4 -18.72 -8.28 -4.73
N LEU A 5 -19.96 -8.60 -4.38
CA LEU A 5 -20.40 -8.68 -2.99
C LEU A 5 -21.22 -9.97 -2.80
N LEU A 6 -20.69 -10.89 -2.00
CA LEU A 6 -21.36 -12.13 -1.64
C LEU A 6 -22.61 -11.77 -0.82
N LYS A 7 -23.80 -12.21 -1.25
CA LYS A 7 -25.05 -11.92 -0.53
C LYS A 7 -25.35 -12.93 0.56
N GLU A 8 -24.77 -14.11 0.42
CA GLU A 8 -25.07 -15.28 1.23
C GLU A 8 -23.84 -15.73 2.00
N THR A 9 -24.04 -16.23 3.21
CA THR A 9 -22.99 -16.87 3.99
C THR A 9 -23.00 -18.36 3.69
N GLY A 10 -21.97 -18.87 3.03
CA GLY A 10 -21.78 -20.31 2.81
C GLY A 10 -20.79 -20.93 3.79
N LYS A 11 -20.73 -22.26 3.80
CA LYS A 11 -19.69 -23.00 4.51
C LYS A 11 -18.38 -22.89 3.72
N VAL A 12 -17.32 -22.41 4.36
CA VAL A 12 -15.97 -22.41 3.77
C VAL A 12 -15.47 -23.85 3.73
N LEU A 13 -15.08 -24.30 2.55
CA LEU A 13 -14.48 -25.62 2.32
C LEU A 13 -12.96 -25.54 2.43
N VAL A 14 -12.38 -24.55 1.76
CA VAL A 14 -10.94 -24.37 1.64
C VAL A 14 -10.64 -22.87 1.61
N GLU A 15 -9.50 -22.48 2.17
CA GLU A 15 -8.98 -21.12 2.10
C GLU A 15 -7.58 -21.11 1.49
N GLY A 16 -7.22 -19.98 0.89
CA GLY A 16 -5.90 -19.79 0.34
C GLY A 16 -5.62 -18.32 0.11
N ARG A 17 -4.63 -18.00 -0.70
CA ARG A 17 -4.30 -16.61 -0.99
C ARG A 17 -5.10 -16.09 -2.17
N SER A 18 -5.81 -14.98 -1.96
CA SER A 18 -6.62 -14.31 -2.97
C SER A 18 -5.74 -13.62 -4.03
N ILE A 19 -6.10 -13.83 -5.30
CA ILE A 19 -5.56 -13.12 -6.46
C ILE A 19 -6.71 -12.39 -7.16
N GLY A 20 -6.69 -11.05 -7.08
CA GLY A 20 -7.74 -10.20 -7.62
C GLY A 20 -8.85 -9.92 -6.62
N HIS A 21 -10.00 -9.45 -7.10
CA HIS A 21 -11.13 -9.01 -6.27
C HIS A 21 -12.50 -9.51 -6.77
N LYS A 22 -12.50 -10.49 -7.68
CA LYS A 22 -13.71 -11.02 -8.30
C LYS A 22 -14.24 -12.24 -7.55
N ILE A 23 -15.46 -12.63 -7.88
CA ILE A 23 -16.05 -13.89 -7.44
C ILE A 23 -16.34 -14.71 -8.70
N GLY A 24 -15.97 -15.99 -8.67
CA GLY A 24 -16.29 -16.96 -9.73
C GLY A 24 -17.00 -18.15 -9.11
N SER A 25 -17.94 -18.75 -9.83
CA SER A 25 -18.71 -19.89 -9.36
C SER A 25 -18.93 -20.90 -10.48
N GLY A 26 -18.95 -22.17 -10.13
CA GLY A 26 -19.23 -23.25 -11.07
C GLY A 26 -18.85 -24.62 -10.52
N PRO A 27 -19.03 -25.67 -11.34
CA PRO A 27 -18.65 -27.02 -10.95
C PRO A 27 -17.12 -27.15 -10.93
N VAL A 28 -16.61 -27.78 -9.88
CA VAL A 28 -15.19 -28.10 -9.74
C VAL A 28 -14.75 -29.08 -10.82
N LYS A 29 -13.63 -28.77 -11.49
CA LYS A 29 -12.89 -29.71 -12.31
C LYS A 29 -11.49 -29.90 -11.79
N ILE A 30 -11.25 -31.09 -11.24
CA ILE A 30 -9.94 -31.47 -10.73
C ILE A 30 -9.13 -32.05 -11.89
N ILE A 31 -8.08 -31.33 -12.27
CA ILE A 31 -7.19 -31.67 -13.38
C ILE A 31 -5.80 -31.91 -12.81
N THR A 32 -5.31 -33.14 -12.91
CA THR A 32 -4.00 -33.55 -12.40
C THR A 32 -2.93 -33.63 -13.49
N SER A 33 -3.33 -33.54 -14.77
CA SER A 33 -2.45 -33.70 -15.92
C SER A 33 -2.93 -32.90 -17.13
N ILE A 34 -1.98 -32.49 -17.97
CA ILE A 34 -2.21 -31.77 -19.23
C ILE A 34 -3.13 -32.53 -20.19
N ASN A 35 -3.11 -33.86 -20.17
CA ASN A 35 -3.95 -34.69 -21.04
C ASN A 35 -5.45 -34.60 -20.73
N GLU A 36 -5.80 -33.99 -19.60
CA GLU A 36 -7.18 -33.87 -19.11
C GLU A 36 -7.76 -32.48 -19.32
N MET A 37 -7.01 -31.57 -19.94
CA MET A 37 -7.40 -30.19 -20.23
C MET A 37 -8.73 -30.05 -20.97
N ASP A 38 -9.09 -31.03 -21.80
CA ASP A 38 -10.36 -31.05 -22.55
C ASP A 38 -11.59 -31.26 -21.65
N ARG A 39 -11.41 -31.71 -20.40
CA ARG A 39 -12.49 -31.89 -19.42
C ARG A 39 -13.03 -30.56 -18.89
N VAL A 40 -12.24 -29.48 -18.99
CA VAL A 40 -12.61 -28.16 -18.46
C VAL A 40 -13.44 -27.43 -19.50
N GLN A 41 -14.67 -27.10 -19.12
CA GLN A 41 -15.62 -26.36 -19.93
C GLN A 41 -15.70 -24.90 -19.47
N ALA A 42 -16.33 -24.08 -20.30
CA ALA A 42 -16.56 -22.68 -19.95
C ALA A 42 -17.48 -22.59 -18.73
N GLY A 43 -17.03 -21.90 -17.68
CA GLY A 43 -17.77 -21.76 -16.43
C GLY A 43 -17.31 -22.69 -15.30
N ASP A 44 -16.44 -23.65 -15.57
CA ASP A 44 -15.92 -24.58 -14.55
C ASP A 44 -14.90 -23.89 -13.63
N VAL A 45 -14.81 -24.37 -12.38
CA VAL A 45 -13.74 -23.99 -11.44
C VAL A 45 -12.58 -24.96 -11.61
N LEU A 46 -11.46 -24.48 -12.16
CA LEU A 46 -10.26 -25.28 -12.37
C LEU A 46 -9.54 -25.50 -11.03
N VAL A 47 -9.41 -26.75 -10.61
CA VAL A 47 -8.66 -27.15 -9.41
C VAL A 47 -7.48 -28.03 -9.80
N THR A 48 -6.27 -27.66 -9.40
CA THR A 48 -5.05 -28.44 -9.69
C THR A 48 -3.96 -28.21 -8.64
N ASP A 49 -2.89 -28.99 -8.67
CA ASP A 49 -1.75 -28.80 -7.76
C ASP A 49 -0.95 -27.54 -8.13
N MET A 50 -0.60 -27.40 -9.41
CA MET A 50 0.17 -26.29 -9.96
C MET A 50 -0.10 -26.14 -11.46
N THR A 51 0.11 -24.93 -12.00
CA THR A 51 -0.01 -24.67 -13.44
C THR A 51 1.33 -24.26 -14.04
N ASP A 52 1.46 -24.49 -15.35
CA ASP A 52 2.56 -24.05 -16.20
C ASP A 52 1.99 -23.41 -17.50
N PRO A 53 2.82 -22.84 -18.40
CA PRO A 53 2.35 -22.12 -19.58
C PRO A 53 1.42 -22.92 -20.51
N ASP A 54 1.50 -24.26 -20.51
CA ASP A 54 0.65 -25.08 -21.38
C ASP A 54 -0.83 -25.04 -20.95
N TRP A 55 -1.12 -24.57 -19.74
CA TRP A 55 -2.48 -24.49 -19.16
C TRP A 55 -3.24 -23.24 -19.57
N GLU A 56 -2.58 -22.23 -20.17
CA GLU A 56 -3.20 -20.95 -20.54
C GLU A 56 -4.53 -21.07 -21.33
N PRO A 57 -4.66 -21.96 -22.34
CA PRO A 57 -5.91 -22.09 -23.10
C PRO A 57 -7.08 -22.52 -22.22
N VAL A 58 -6.81 -23.36 -21.21
CA VAL A 58 -7.83 -23.86 -20.29
C VAL A 58 -8.18 -22.82 -19.24
N MET A 59 -7.17 -22.12 -18.71
CA MET A 59 -7.37 -21.06 -17.73
C MET A 59 -8.33 -19.99 -18.26
N LYS A 60 -8.25 -19.63 -19.55
CA LYS A 60 -9.18 -18.68 -20.19
C LYS A 60 -10.66 -19.10 -20.18
N ARG A 61 -10.95 -20.40 -20.05
CA ARG A 61 -12.32 -20.94 -20.01
C ARG A 61 -12.88 -21.03 -18.59
N ALA A 62 -12.00 -21.11 -17.60
CA ALA A 62 -12.39 -21.31 -16.21
C ALA A 62 -13.10 -20.06 -15.63
N SER A 63 -14.11 -20.27 -14.79
CA SER A 63 -14.75 -19.20 -14.02
C SER A 63 -13.91 -18.76 -12.82
N ALA A 64 -13.11 -19.68 -12.27
CA ALA A 64 -12.12 -19.43 -11.23
C ALA A 64 -11.01 -20.49 -11.27
N ILE A 65 -9.86 -20.15 -10.68
CA ILE A 65 -8.69 -21.05 -10.60
C ILE A 65 -8.32 -21.28 -9.13
N VAL A 66 -8.12 -22.54 -8.75
CA VAL A 66 -7.72 -22.94 -7.41
C VAL A 66 -6.48 -23.82 -7.51
N THR A 67 -5.43 -23.48 -6.76
CA THR A 67 -4.22 -24.32 -6.69
C THR A 67 -3.81 -24.67 -5.27
N ASP A 68 -3.36 -25.90 -5.07
CA ASP A 68 -2.80 -26.37 -3.79
C ASP A 68 -1.50 -25.65 -3.46
N ARG A 69 -0.62 -25.51 -4.46
CA ARG A 69 0.67 -24.84 -4.32
C ARG A 69 0.72 -23.54 -5.10
N GLY A 70 1.48 -22.59 -4.57
CA GLY A 70 1.70 -21.30 -5.23
C GLY A 70 1.65 -20.13 -4.25
N GLY A 71 2.24 -19.01 -4.68
CA GLY A 71 2.23 -17.74 -3.96
C GLY A 71 1.84 -16.60 -4.89
N ARG A 72 1.97 -15.34 -4.45
CA ARG A 72 1.56 -14.16 -5.25
C ARG A 72 2.26 -14.05 -6.61
N THR A 73 3.40 -14.71 -6.78
CA THR A 73 4.25 -14.66 -7.97
C THR A 73 4.32 -16.00 -8.70
N CYS A 74 3.46 -16.97 -8.36
CA CYS A 74 3.41 -18.22 -9.13
C CYS A 74 2.75 -17.99 -10.48
N HIS A 75 2.95 -18.95 -11.39
CA HIS A 75 2.39 -18.91 -12.74
C HIS A 75 0.87 -18.67 -12.73
N ALA A 76 0.11 -19.46 -11.96
CA ALA A 76 -1.34 -19.31 -11.79
C ALA A 76 -1.74 -17.88 -11.39
N ALA A 77 -1.03 -17.28 -10.44
CA ALA A 77 -1.34 -15.95 -9.92
C ALA A 77 -1.07 -14.83 -10.94
N ILE A 78 0.00 -14.95 -11.72
CA ILE A 78 0.36 -13.97 -12.75
C ILE A 78 -0.68 -13.98 -13.87
N ILE A 79 -0.96 -15.17 -14.42
CA ILE A 79 -1.89 -15.32 -15.55
C ILE A 79 -3.33 -15.03 -15.14
N ALA A 80 -3.77 -15.44 -13.94
CA ALA A 80 -5.12 -15.12 -13.47
C ALA A 80 -5.36 -13.60 -13.39
N ARG A 81 -4.35 -12.82 -12.98
CA ARG A 81 -4.42 -11.36 -12.93
C ARG A 81 -4.51 -10.75 -14.33
N GLU A 82 -3.73 -11.25 -15.27
CA GLU A 82 -3.72 -10.78 -16.67
C GLU A 82 -5.05 -11.06 -17.37
N LEU A 83 -5.62 -12.25 -17.14
CA LEU A 83 -6.90 -12.67 -17.72
C LEU A 83 -8.12 -12.12 -16.96
N GLY A 84 -7.92 -11.51 -15.79
CA GLY A 84 -8.99 -10.98 -14.95
C GLY A 84 -9.93 -12.05 -14.40
N ILE A 85 -9.40 -13.24 -14.10
CA ILE A 85 -10.10 -14.41 -13.55
C ILE A 85 -9.78 -14.51 -12.05
N PRO A 86 -10.77 -14.70 -11.15
CA PRO A 86 -10.49 -14.89 -9.72
C PRO A 86 -9.67 -16.15 -9.50
N ALA A 87 -8.62 -16.05 -8.68
CA ALA A 87 -7.81 -17.21 -8.33
C ALA A 87 -7.46 -17.26 -6.84
N VAL A 88 -7.48 -18.47 -6.28
CA VAL A 88 -7.05 -18.76 -4.91
C VAL A 88 -5.90 -19.75 -4.97
N VAL A 89 -4.71 -19.32 -4.57
CA VAL A 89 -3.48 -20.11 -4.71
C VAL A 89 -2.90 -20.45 -3.34
N GLY A 90 -2.21 -21.59 -3.26
CA GLY A 90 -1.56 -22.02 -2.02
C GLY A 90 -2.56 -22.53 -0.98
N CYS A 91 -3.60 -23.25 -1.43
CA CYS A 91 -4.64 -23.80 -0.57
C CYS A 91 -4.16 -24.98 0.29
N GLY A 92 -3.08 -25.65 -0.12
CA GLY A 92 -2.55 -26.83 0.55
C GLY A 92 -3.23 -28.13 0.12
N ASP A 93 -4.54 -28.25 0.32
CA ASP A 93 -5.31 -29.50 0.19
C ASP A 93 -6.61 -29.37 -0.63
N ALA A 94 -6.72 -28.38 -1.51
CA ALA A 94 -7.93 -28.17 -2.31
C ALA A 94 -8.24 -29.34 -3.24
N THR A 95 -7.24 -29.99 -3.84
CA THR A 95 -7.47 -31.17 -4.69
C THR A 95 -7.99 -32.39 -3.92
N GLU A 96 -7.80 -32.43 -2.60
CA GLU A 96 -8.27 -33.51 -1.72
C GLU A 96 -9.64 -33.20 -1.09
N VAL A 97 -9.86 -31.93 -0.72
CA VAL A 97 -11.09 -31.49 -0.04
C VAL A 97 -12.25 -31.30 -1.02
N LEU A 98 -11.98 -30.74 -2.21
CA LEU A 98 -12.99 -30.51 -3.23
C LEU A 98 -13.26 -31.79 -4.04
N LYS A 99 -14.46 -31.90 -4.62
CA LYS A 99 -14.88 -33.06 -5.41
C LYS A 99 -15.19 -32.66 -6.85
N ASP A 100 -14.83 -33.49 -7.82
CA ASP A 100 -15.16 -33.25 -9.23
C ASP A 100 -16.68 -33.13 -9.41
N GLY A 101 -17.11 -32.09 -10.12
CA GLY A 101 -18.52 -31.75 -10.34
C GLY A 101 -19.23 -31.08 -9.16
N GLN A 102 -18.55 -30.83 -8.04
CA GLN A 102 -19.12 -30.10 -6.92
C GLN A 102 -19.24 -28.62 -7.27
N ASP A 103 -20.43 -28.04 -7.10
CA ASP A 103 -20.61 -26.60 -7.24
C ASP A 103 -19.94 -25.87 -6.08
N VAL A 104 -19.09 -24.89 -6.41
CA VAL A 104 -18.39 -24.05 -5.45
C VAL A 104 -18.40 -22.59 -5.88
N THR A 105 -18.19 -21.71 -4.91
CA THR A 105 -18.01 -20.28 -5.13
C THR A 105 -16.65 -19.85 -4.61
N VAL A 106 -15.82 -19.30 -5.49
CA VAL A 106 -14.47 -18.82 -5.20
C VAL A 106 -14.52 -17.31 -5.03
N SER A 107 -14.37 -16.83 -3.80
CA SER A 107 -14.40 -15.42 -3.43
C SER A 107 -13.00 -14.87 -3.22
N CYS A 108 -12.63 -13.88 -4.03
CA CYS A 108 -11.44 -13.04 -3.82
C CYS A 108 -11.81 -11.63 -3.31
N ALA A 109 -13.10 -11.38 -3.02
CA ALA A 109 -13.62 -10.05 -2.70
C ALA A 109 -13.43 -9.64 -1.23
N GLU A 110 -13.09 -10.58 -0.35
CA GLU A 110 -13.06 -10.39 1.11
C GLU A 110 -11.67 -10.04 1.66
N GLY A 111 -10.68 -9.77 0.80
CA GLY A 111 -9.36 -9.28 1.18
C GLY A 111 -8.21 -10.08 0.56
N ASP A 112 -7.13 -10.25 1.34
CA ASP A 112 -5.93 -10.99 0.92
C ASP A 112 -6.08 -12.53 1.03
N THR A 113 -7.08 -12.98 1.78
CA THR A 113 -7.46 -14.40 1.88
C THR A 113 -8.60 -14.68 0.91
N GLY A 114 -8.42 -15.69 0.06
CA GLY A 114 -9.44 -16.17 -0.85
C GLY A 114 -10.19 -17.33 -0.21
N MET A 115 -11.52 -17.30 -0.31
CA MET A 115 -12.40 -18.28 0.32
C MET A 115 -13.12 -19.10 -0.75
N ILE A 116 -13.16 -20.41 -0.55
CA ILE A 116 -13.89 -21.33 -1.43
C ILE A 116 -15.09 -21.86 -0.64
N TYR A 117 -16.28 -21.47 -1.06
CA TYR A 117 -17.53 -21.82 -0.40
C TYR A 117 -18.21 -23.03 -1.07
N GLU A 118 -18.92 -23.79 -0.25
CA GLU A 118 -19.82 -24.84 -0.71
C GLU A 118 -21.04 -24.25 -1.44
N GLY A 119 -21.32 -24.75 -2.65
CA GLY A 119 -22.44 -24.35 -3.48
C GLY A 119 -22.15 -23.15 -4.38
N ALA A 120 -23.07 -22.91 -5.31
CA ALA A 120 -23.13 -21.68 -6.11
C ALA A 120 -23.90 -20.62 -5.32
N LEU A 121 -23.16 -19.77 -4.60
CA LEU A 121 -23.71 -18.69 -3.79
C LEU A 121 -24.04 -17.50 -4.67
N ASP A 122 -25.17 -16.85 -4.38
CA ASP A 122 -25.53 -15.63 -5.07
C ASP A 122 -24.60 -14.47 -4.69
N PHE A 123 -24.04 -13.80 -5.71
CA PHE A 123 -23.25 -12.59 -5.55
C PHE A 123 -23.79 -11.46 -6.44
N GLU A 124 -23.68 -10.22 -5.96
CA GLU A 124 -24.01 -9.03 -6.74
C GLU A 124 -22.76 -8.50 -7.42
N LEU A 125 -22.80 -8.34 -8.75
CA LEU A 125 -21.90 -7.45 -9.45
C LEU A 125 -22.48 -6.04 -9.40
N ARG A 126 -21.93 -5.17 -8.56
CA ARG A 126 -22.25 -3.74 -8.62
C ARG A 126 -21.30 -3.06 -9.59
N GLU A 127 -21.82 -2.79 -10.79
CA GLU A 127 -21.20 -1.87 -11.73
C GLU A 127 -21.68 -0.45 -11.45
N ASN A 128 -20.84 0.33 -10.78
CA ASN A 128 -21.06 1.78 -10.69
C ASN A 128 -20.33 2.46 -11.85
N THR A 129 -21.08 3.03 -12.78
CA THR A 129 -20.56 3.86 -13.87
C THR A 129 -20.25 5.27 -13.36
N VAL A 130 -19.01 5.70 -13.58
CA VAL A 130 -18.53 7.04 -13.17
C VAL A 130 -19.23 8.16 -13.96
N ASP A 131 -19.77 7.83 -15.13
CA ASP A 131 -20.43 8.77 -16.06
C ASP A 131 -21.70 9.42 -15.49
N SER A 132 -22.28 8.83 -14.44
CA SER A 132 -23.49 9.33 -13.78
C SER A 132 -23.22 10.33 -12.64
N MET A 133 -21.96 10.70 -12.39
CA MET A 133 -21.66 11.63 -11.30
C MET A 133 -22.14 13.05 -11.62
N PRO A 134 -22.91 13.69 -10.72
CA PRO A 134 -23.33 15.07 -10.90
C PRO A 134 -22.13 16.01 -10.81
N ASN A 135 -22.19 17.11 -11.56
CA ASN A 135 -21.28 18.23 -11.33
C ASN A 135 -21.52 18.80 -9.93
N ILE A 136 -20.47 18.85 -9.12
CA ILE A 136 -20.49 19.38 -7.76
C ILE A 136 -19.67 20.68 -7.67
N PRO A 137 -20.05 21.63 -6.80
CA PRO A 137 -19.36 22.93 -6.70
C PRO A 137 -18.04 22.89 -5.91
N PHE A 138 -17.60 21.70 -5.50
CA PHE A 138 -16.38 21.50 -4.71
C PHE A 138 -15.60 20.27 -5.18
N LYS A 139 -14.31 20.25 -4.87
CA LYS A 139 -13.41 19.14 -5.22
C LYS A 139 -13.43 18.09 -4.12
N ILE A 140 -13.67 16.82 -4.48
CA ILE A 140 -13.53 15.69 -3.57
C ILE A 140 -12.11 15.16 -3.67
N MET A 141 -11.31 15.33 -2.61
CA MET A 141 -9.93 14.83 -2.55
C MET A 141 -9.82 13.69 -1.53
N MET A 142 -8.79 12.86 -1.71
CA MET A 142 -8.55 11.70 -0.84
C MET A 142 -7.62 12.03 0.33
N ASN A 143 -7.80 11.28 1.43
CA ASN A 143 -6.86 11.22 2.54
C ASN A 143 -6.16 9.86 2.48
N VAL A 144 -4.89 9.84 2.12
CA VAL A 144 -4.14 8.62 1.81
C VAL A 144 -2.88 8.57 2.67
N GLY A 145 -2.71 7.50 3.44
CA GLY A 145 -1.50 7.28 4.24
C GLY A 145 -0.59 6.20 3.69
N ASN A 146 -1.16 5.15 3.08
CA ASN A 146 -0.39 3.98 2.63
C ASN A 146 -0.06 4.08 1.13
N PRO A 147 1.23 4.19 0.74
CA PRO A 147 1.65 4.19 -0.66
C PRO A 147 1.30 2.89 -1.41
N ASP A 148 1.27 1.74 -0.75
CA ASP A 148 1.03 0.43 -1.38
C ASP A 148 -0.36 0.32 -2.03
N ARG A 149 -1.31 1.13 -1.54
CA ARG A 149 -2.71 1.17 -2.03
C ARG A 149 -3.01 2.39 -2.90
N ALA A 150 -2.00 3.22 -3.19
CA ALA A 150 -2.21 4.48 -3.89
C ALA A 150 -2.83 4.28 -5.28
N PHE A 151 -2.38 3.28 -6.03
CA PHE A 151 -2.90 2.95 -7.36
C PHE A 151 -4.32 2.40 -7.32
N ASP A 152 -4.69 1.62 -6.29
CA ASP A 152 -6.07 1.15 -6.10
C ASP A 152 -7.02 2.33 -5.85
N PHE A 153 -6.60 3.26 -5.01
CA PHE A 153 -7.39 4.43 -4.64
C PHE A 153 -7.56 5.42 -5.79
N GLN A 154 -6.56 5.55 -6.66
CA GLN A 154 -6.66 6.42 -7.83
C GLN A 154 -7.83 6.02 -8.75
N ALA A 155 -8.21 4.74 -8.79
CA ALA A 155 -9.34 4.27 -9.60
C ALA A 155 -10.70 4.86 -9.15
N LEU A 156 -10.81 5.36 -7.91
CA LEU A 156 -12.01 6.05 -7.44
C LEU A 156 -12.06 7.48 -8.01
N PRO A 157 -13.22 8.00 -8.40
CA PRO A 157 -13.34 9.39 -8.82
C PRO A 157 -12.90 10.35 -7.71
N ASN A 158 -11.86 11.16 -8.00
CA ASN A 158 -11.24 12.08 -7.05
C ASN A 158 -10.57 13.25 -7.79
N GLU A 159 -10.27 14.32 -7.06
CA GLU A 159 -9.54 15.50 -7.51
C GLU A 159 -8.11 15.55 -6.96
N GLY A 160 -7.53 14.39 -6.64
CA GLY A 160 -6.20 14.22 -6.06
C GLY A 160 -6.23 13.84 -4.58
N VAL A 161 -5.12 14.08 -3.90
CA VAL A 161 -4.92 13.80 -2.47
C VAL A 161 -4.86 15.11 -1.71
N GLY A 162 -5.83 15.34 -0.84
CA GLY A 162 -5.90 16.54 0.02
C GLY A 162 -5.07 16.39 1.30
N LEU A 163 -4.71 15.16 1.65
CA LEU A 163 -3.84 14.85 2.78
C LEU A 163 -3.11 13.53 2.56
N ALA A 164 -1.83 13.61 2.21
CA ALA A 164 -0.88 12.51 2.22
C ALA A 164 -0.08 12.53 3.53
N ARG A 165 -0.14 11.44 4.29
CA ARG A 165 0.46 11.33 5.63
C ARG A 165 1.80 10.61 5.60
N LEU A 166 2.88 11.28 6.00
CA LEU A 166 4.22 10.68 6.04
C LEU A 166 4.40 9.65 7.18
N GLU A 167 3.54 9.68 8.20
CA GLU A 167 3.69 8.84 9.39
C GLU A 167 3.68 7.34 9.05
N PHE A 168 2.93 6.93 8.03
CA PHE A 168 2.91 5.53 7.61
C PHE A 168 4.26 5.10 7.02
N ILE A 169 4.87 5.95 6.18
CA ILE A 169 6.19 5.70 5.60
C ILE A 169 7.24 5.60 6.72
N ILE A 170 7.23 6.55 7.65
CA ILE A 170 8.19 6.58 8.75
C ILE A 170 7.99 5.39 9.70
N ASN A 171 6.76 5.03 10.07
CA ASN A 171 6.53 3.90 10.99
C ASN A 171 6.75 2.52 10.35
N ARG A 172 6.24 2.31 9.13
CA ARG A 172 6.22 0.96 8.52
C ARG A 172 7.42 0.70 7.63
N MET A 173 7.81 1.66 6.80
CA MET A 173 8.88 1.49 5.82
C MET A 173 10.24 1.74 6.49
N ILE A 174 10.38 2.87 7.20
CA ILE A 174 11.64 3.25 7.85
C ILE A 174 11.81 2.52 9.19
N GLY A 175 10.96 2.83 10.17
CA GLY A 175 10.92 2.20 11.50
C GLY A 175 12.05 2.62 12.44
N VAL A 176 12.88 3.59 12.06
CA VAL A 176 14.05 4.07 12.83
C VAL A 176 13.94 5.57 13.04
N HIS A 177 14.29 6.04 14.24
CA HIS A 177 14.30 7.46 14.54
C HIS A 177 15.36 8.20 13.70
N PRO A 178 15.05 9.36 13.06
CA PRO A 178 16.01 10.03 12.17
C PRO A 178 17.29 10.49 12.89
N LYS A 179 17.21 10.94 14.16
CA LYS A 179 18.42 11.21 14.96
C LYS A 179 19.29 9.99 15.20
N ALA A 180 18.71 8.80 15.28
CA ALA A 180 19.50 7.59 15.45
C ALA A 180 20.31 7.30 14.18
N LEU A 181 19.72 7.55 13.01
CA LEU A 181 20.41 7.41 11.72
C LEU A 181 21.51 8.46 11.54
N LEU A 182 21.25 9.71 11.93
CA LEU A 182 22.26 10.79 11.89
C LEU A 182 23.45 10.52 12.83
N ASN A 183 23.18 9.93 14.00
CA ASN A 183 24.20 9.63 15.01
C ASN A 183 24.56 8.13 15.04
N PHE A 184 24.47 7.44 13.90
CA PHE A 184 24.58 5.99 13.79
C PHE A 184 25.83 5.42 14.47
N ASP A 185 26.97 6.11 14.36
CA ASP A 185 28.23 5.65 14.94
C ASP A 185 28.29 5.71 16.47
N GLY A 186 27.52 6.61 17.08
CA GLY A 186 27.41 6.76 18.53
C GLY A 186 26.33 5.90 19.17
N LEU A 187 25.61 5.07 18.40
CA LEU A 187 24.52 4.27 18.93
C LEU A 187 25.01 3.12 19.83
N PRO A 188 24.22 2.76 20.87
CA PRO A 188 24.41 1.51 21.61
C PRO A 188 24.48 0.30 20.68
N ARG A 189 25.31 -0.70 21.03
CA ARG A 189 25.65 -1.83 20.14
C ARG A 189 24.42 -2.61 19.66
N ASP A 190 23.45 -2.84 20.54
CA ASP A 190 22.19 -3.53 20.28
C ASP A 190 21.30 -2.76 19.30
N ILE A 191 21.17 -1.44 19.50
CA ILE A 191 20.41 -0.56 18.60
C ILE A 191 21.13 -0.48 17.25
N LYS A 192 22.45 -0.27 17.25
CA LYS A 192 23.27 -0.17 16.03
C LYS A 192 23.11 -1.40 15.14
N GLN A 193 23.17 -2.60 15.71
CA GLN A 193 22.96 -3.86 14.96
C GLN A 193 21.55 -3.98 14.38
N THR A 194 20.54 -3.48 15.11
CA THR A 194 19.14 -3.50 14.63
C THR A 194 18.96 -2.52 13.47
N VAL A 195 19.52 -1.31 13.58
CA VAL A 195 19.51 -0.31 12.52
C VAL A 195 20.28 -0.80 11.30
N GLU A 196 21.47 -1.39 11.47
CA GLU A 196 22.29 -1.92 10.38
C GLU A 196 21.55 -2.96 9.52
N LYS A 197 20.81 -3.87 10.16
CA LYS A 197 19.94 -4.82 9.45
C LYS A 197 18.82 -4.12 8.67
N ARG A 198 18.25 -3.06 9.25
CA ARG A 198 17.11 -2.32 8.68
C ARG A 198 17.51 -1.50 7.46
N ILE A 199 18.68 -0.88 7.48
CA ILE A 199 19.21 -0.04 6.39
C ILE A 199 19.92 -0.83 5.28
N SER A 200 19.96 -2.16 5.38
CA SER A 200 20.65 -3.02 4.41
C SER A 200 20.16 -2.75 2.98
N GLY A 201 21.09 -2.61 2.05
CA GLY A 201 20.81 -2.27 0.65
C GLY A 201 20.82 -0.78 0.33
N TYR A 202 21.00 0.10 1.32
CA TYR A 202 21.15 1.55 1.14
C TYR A 202 22.60 2.00 1.39
N ALA A 203 22.99 3.10 0.77
CA ALA A 203 24.38 3.57 0.78
C ALA A 203 24.85 4.06 2.16
N SER A 204 23.95 4.66 2.94
CA SER A 204 24.22 5.12 4.30
C SER A 204 22.94 5.14 5.15
N PRO A 205 23.04 5.23 6.49
CA PRO A 205 21.87 5.39 7.35
C PRO A 205 20.99 6.60 6.99
N VAL A 206 21.61 7.70 6.55
CA VAL A 206 20.91 8.92 6.16
C VAL A 206 20.24 8.75 4.79
N ASP A 207 20.95 8.16 3.82
CA ASP A 207 20.38 7.88 2.50
C ASP A 207 19.19 6.93 2.60
N PHE A 208 19.23 5.94 3.48
CA PHE A 208 18.08 5.07 3.77
C PHE A 208 16.83 5.88 4.13
N TYR A 209 16.96 6.86 5.03
CA TYR A 209 15.81 7.68 5.45
C TYR A 209 15.27 8.51 4.29
N VAL A 210 16.16 9.21 3.59
CA VAL A 210 15.79 10.11 2.49
C VAL A 210 15.19 9.31 1.33
N ASP A 211 15.82 8.22 0.91
CA ASP A 211 15.36 7.41 -0.22
C ASP A 211 14.05 6.71 0.09
N LYS A 212 13.81 6.22 1.31
CA LYS A 212 12.50 5.68 1.70
C LYS A 212 11.39 6.72 1.68
N LEU A 213 11.67 7.95 2.09
CA LEU A 213 10.71 9.05 1.94
C LEU A 213 10.46 9.37 0.47
N VAL A 214 11.50 9.42 -0.36
CA VAL A 214 11.38 9.63 -1.81
C VAL A 214 10.53 8.54 -2.45
N GLU A 215 10.79 7.26 -2.16
CA GLU A 215 10.02 6.11 -2.64
C GLU A 215 8.53 6.26 -2.28
N GLY A 216 8.21 6.51 -1.02
CA GLY A 216 6.82 6.61 -0.56
C GLY A 216 6.08 7.84 -1.11
N ILE A 217 6.73 9.01 -1.10
CA ILE A 217 6.13 10.26 -1.60
C ILE A 217 5.96 10.20 -3.11
N SER A 218 6.98 9.75 -3.86
CA SER A 218 6.90 9.66 -5.32
C SER A 218 5.85 8.64 -5.76
N THR A 219 5.68 7.53 -5.05
CA THR A 219 4.62 6.55 -5.32
C THR A 219 3.23 7.20 -5.20
N LEU A 220 2.99 7.96 -4.12
CA LEU A 220 1.74 8.70 -3.95
C LEU A 220 1.56 9.78 -5.02
N ALA A 221 2.60 10.54 -5.33
CA ALA A 221 2.55 11.61 -6.32
C ALA A 221 2.29 11.08 -7.73
N ALA A 222 2.98 10.02 -8.13
CA ALA A 222 2.87 9.38 -9.43
C ALA A 222 1.50 8.71 -9.60
N ALA A 223 0.98 8.04 -8.56
CA ALA A 223 -0.33 7.42 -8.62
C ALA A 223 -1.44 8.41 -8.96
N PHE A 224 -1.36 9.67 -8.49
CA PHE A 224 -2.39 10.67 -8.71
C PHE A 224 -2.05 11.71 -9.78
N ALA A 225 -0.89 11.63 -10.44
CA ALA A 225 -0.47 12.62 -11.44
C ALA A 225 -1.48 12.69 -12.62
N PRO A 226 -1.80 13.90 -13.13
CA PRO A 226 -1.30 15.22 -12.75
C PRO A 226 -2.10 15.91 -11.63
N LYS A 227 -3.03 15.21 -10.95
CA LYS A 227 -3.83 15.78 -9.87
C LYS A 227 -2.96 16.11 -8.67
N LYS A 228 -3.38 17.12 -7.92
CA LYS A 228 -2.68 17.65 -6.75
C LYS A 228 -2.52 16.60 -5.66
N VAL A 229 -1.34 16.51 -5.06
CA VAL A 229 -1.03 15.66 -3.90
C VAL A 229 -0.43 16.53 -2.80
N ILE A 230 -1.21 16.79 -1.76
CA ILE A 230 -0.80 17.61 -0.61
C ILE A 230 -0.15 16.70 0.43
N VAL A 231 1.18 16.72 0.51
CA VAL A 231 1.99 15.95 1.45
C VAL A 231 2.14 16.74 2.74
N ARG A 232 1.61 16.19 3.83
CA ARG A 232 1.81 16.75 5.16
C ARG A 232 3.11 16.22 5.75
N LEU A 233 3.98 17.14 6.14
CA LEU A 233 5.23 16.84 6.86
C LEU A 233 4.95 16.07 8.14
N SER A 234 5.98 15.41 8.70
CA SER A 234 5.81 14.53 9.86
C SER A 234 5.13 15.23 11.04
N ASP A 235 3.96 14.76 11.45
CA ASP A 235 3.19 15.30 12.58
C ASP A 235 3.21 14.35 13.78
N PHE A 236 4.28 13.57 13.92
CA PHE A 236 4.43 12.69 15.08
C PHE A 236 4.58 13.49 16.38
N LYS A 237 3.98 12.93 17.42
CA LYS A 237 4.23 13.31 18.81
C LYS A 237 5.54 12.69 19.28
N SER A 238 6.10 13.25 20.34
CA SER A 238 7.27 12.72 21.04
C SER A 238 7.17 11.22 21.37
N ASN A 239 6.04 10.81 21.95
CA ASN A 239 5.81 9.40 22.29
C ASN A 239 5.70 8.45 21.07
N GLU A 240 5.28 8.96 19.91
CA GLU A 240 5.26 8.17 18.68
C GLU A 240 6.67 8.01 18.10
N TYR A 241 7.47 9.09 18.11
CA TYR A 241 8.89 9.02 17.77
C TYR A 241 9.67 8.12 18.72
N ALA A 242 9.33 8.10 20.01
CA ALA A 242 9.97 7.28 21.03
C ALA A 242 9.80 5.78 20.76
N ASN A 243 8.71 5.38 20.11
CA ASN A 243 8.43 4.00 19.73
C ASN A 243 9.23 3.50 18.52
N LEU A 244 9.93 4.39 17.80
CA LEU A 244 10.83 3.99 16.71
C LEU A 244 12.13 3.40 17.29
N ILE A 245 12.84 2.61 16.48
CA ILE A 245 14.15 2.07 16.88
C ILE A 245 15.09 3.25 17.18
N GLY A 246 15.63 3.28 18.40
CA GLY A 246 16.50 4.35 18.90
C GLY A 246 15.78 5.64 19.32
N GLY A 247 14.44 5.68 19.32
CA GLY A 247 13.65 6.88 19.62
C GLY A 247 13.76 7.34 21.07
N THR A 248 13.74 6.42 22.04
CA THR A 248 13.83 6.73 23.48
C THR A 248 15.11 7.47 23.91
N LEU A 249 16.15 7.48 23.07
CA LEU A 249 17.38 8.22 23.31
C LEU A 249 17.24 9.73 23.05
N TYR A 250 16.25 10.13 22.24
CA TYR A 250 16.13 11.50 21.74
C TYR A 250 14.82 12.18 22.12
N GLU A 251 13.78 11.40 22.46
CA GLU A 251 12.47 11.95 22.77
C GLU A 251 12.29 12.24 24.26
N PRO A 252 11.80 13.44 24.61
CA PRO A 252 11.44 13.76 25.98
C PRO A 252 10.17 12.99 26.40
N ASP A 253 10.07 12.73 27.70
CA ASP A 253 8.80 12.30 28.29
C ASP A 253 7.89 13.52 28.50
N GLU A 254 6.65 13.43 28.04
CA GLU A 254 5.68 14.51 28.08
C GLU A 254 4.37 14.03 28.69
N GLU A 255 3.87 14.75 29.70
CA GLU A 255 2.57 14.49 30.32
C GLU A 255 1.42 14.53 29.30
N ASN A 256 1.51 15.44 28.31
CA ASN A 256 0.47 15.63 27.29
C ASN A 256 1.07 15.74 25.88
N PRO A 257 1.43 14.61 25.24
CA PRO A 257 2.06 14.59 23.91
C PRO A 257 1.21 15.22 22.80
N MET A 258 -0.12 15.29 22.98
CA MET A 258 -1.03 15.95 22.05
C MET A 258 -0.73 17.44 21.86
N LEU A 259 -0.28 18.12 22.92
CA LEU A 259 0.01 19.55 22.94
C LEU A 259 1.53 19.84 22.96
N GLY A 260 2.36 18.80 22.98
CA GLY A 260 3.79 18.85 23.23
C GLY A 260 4.66 19.14 22.02
N PHE A 261 5.85 18.53 21.98
CA PHE A 261 6.90 18.80 21.01
C PHE A 261 6.63 18.13 19.63
N ARG A 262 5.87 18.82 18.78
CA ARG A 262 5.47 18.36 17.43
C ARG A 262 5.25 19.51 16.42
N GLY A 263 5.11 19.13 15.16
CA GLY A 263 4.84 20.02 14.02
C GLY A 263 5.81 21.18 13.89
N ALA A 264 5.31 22.38 13.58
CA ALA A 264 6.14 23.56 13.29
C ALA A 264 7.21 23.86 14.36
N SER A 265 6.83 23.84 15.64
CA SER A 265 7.75 24.08 16.76
C SER A 265 8.92 23.09 16.84
N ARG A 266 8.70 21.86 16.37
CA ARG A 266 9.72 20.82 16.30
C ARG A 266 10.68 21.03 15.14
N TYR A 267 10.18 21.44 13.98
CA TYR A 267 11.00 21.68 12.79
C TYR A 267 12.02 22.81 12.98
N ILE A 268 11.60 23.89 13.67
CA ILE A 268 12.45 25.06 13.91
C ILE A 268 13.46 24.86 15.04
N SER A 269 13.24 23.86 15.92
CA SER A 269 14.11 23.58 17.06
C SER A 269 15.50 23.14 16.61
N ASP A 270 16.55 23.74 17.17
CA ASP A 270 17.94 23.37 16.88
C ASP A 270 18.23 21.89 17.18
N THR A 271 17.49 21.30 18.12
CA THR A 271 17.63 19.89 18.49
C THR A 271 17.11 18.92 17.43
N PHE A 272 16.25 19.36 16.49
CA PHE A 272 15.60 18.48 15.50
C PHE A 272 15.69 19.00 14.06
N ARG A 273 16.24 20.21 13.84
CA ARG A 273 16.34 20.84 12.52
C ARG A 273 17.00 19.95 11.48
N ASP A 274 18.10 19.28 11.81
CA ASP A 274 18.79 18.35 10.92
C ASP A 274 17.92 17.17 10.45
N CYS A 275 16.98 16.70 11.26
CA CYS A 275 16.01 15.67 10.90
C CYS A 275 14.98 16.22 9.92
N PHE A 276 14.50 17.44 10.15
CA PHE A 276 13.58 18.14 9.24
C PHE A 276 14.22 18.39 7.87
N GLU A 277 15.51 18.70 7.82
CA GLU A 277 16.26 18.85 6.57
C GLU A 277 16.26 17.56 5.74
N LEU A 278 16.21 16.37 6.37
CA LEU A 278 16.09 15.10 5.64
C LEU A 278 14.75 14.97 4.91
N GLU A 279 13.65 15.37 5.54
CA GLU A 279 12.33 15.43 4.89
C GLU A 279 12.33 16.44 3.73
N CYS A 280 12.98 17.58 3.91
CA CYS A 280 13.11 18.59 2.86
C CYS A 280 13.93 18.06 1.67
N ARG A 281 15.03 17.35 1.92
CA ARG A 281 15.86 16.71 0.87
C ARG A 281 15.02 15.73 0.05
N ALA A 282 14.20 14.90 0.71
CA ALA A 282 13.33 13.96 0.03
C ALA A 282 12.30 14.66 -0.87
N LEU A 283 11.59 15.66 -0.34
CA LEU A 283 10.62 16.44 -1.10
C LEU A 283 11.25 17.18 -2.29
N LYS A 284 12.44 17.76 -2.10
CA LYS A 284 13.18 18.43 -3.16
C LYS A 284 13.54 17.47 -4.28
N LYS A 285 14.04 16.27 -3.96
CA LYS A 285 14.35 15.22 -4.94
C LYS A 285 13.10 14.79 -5.71
N VAL A 286 11.98 14.55 -5.04
CA VAL A 286 10.70 14.20 -5.69
C VAL A 286 10.24 15.29 -6.66
N ARG A 287 10.25 16.56 -6.24
CA ARG A 287 9.72 17.66 -7.06
C ARG A 287 10.67 18.08 -8.18
N ASN A 288 11.94 18.30 -7.86
CA ASN A 288 12.91 18.96 -8.75
C ASN A 288 13.74 17.97 -9.57
N GLU A 289 13.97 16.75 -9.08
CA GLU A 289 14.77 15.75 -9.81
C GLU A 289 13.87 14.73 -10.52
N MET A 290 12.81 14.25 -9.86
CA MET A 290 11.86 13.30 -10.47
C MET A 290 10.74 13.99 -11.27
N GLY A 291 10.62 15.32 -11.18
CA GLY A 291 9.64 16.10 -11.95
C GLY A 291 8.18 16.01 -11.47
N LEU A 292 7.94 15.47 -10.28
CA LEU A 292 6.60 15.31 -9.70
C LEU A 292 6.13 16.63 -9.06
N THR A 293 5.88 17.62 -9.92
CA THR A 293 5.48 19.00 -9.55
C THR A 293 4.05 19.12 -9.03
N ASN A 294 3.26 18.05 -9.08
CA ASN A 294 1.92 17.98 -8.48
C ASN A 294 1.95 17.81 -6.94
N VAL A 295 3.14 17.71 -6.33
CA VAL A 295 3.33 17.63 -4.89
C VAL A 295 3.34 19.01 -4.25
N GLU A 296 2.43 19.23 -3.30
CA GLU A 296 2.39 20.40 -2.43
C GLU A 296 2.78 20.02 -0.99
N VAL A 297 3.35 20.96 -0.24
CA VAL A 297 3.79 20.73 1.15
C VAL A 297 2.81 21.36 2.13
N MET A 298 2.34 20.57 3.09
CA MET A 298 1.51 21.01 4.21
C MET A 298 2.30 20.93 5.52
N VAL A 299 2.41 22.07 6.21
CA VAL A 299 3.04 22.16 7.54
C VAL A 299 1.98 21.95 8.61
N PRO A 300 2.08 20.91 9.45
CA PRO A 300 1.16 20.69 10.56
C PRO A 300 1.47 21.55 11.79
N PHE A 301 0.47 21.71 12.64
CA PHE A 301 0.60 22.22 14.02
C PHE A 301 1.35 23.56 14.15
N VAL A 302 1.05 24.50 13.25
CA VAL A 302 1.53 25.88 13.30
C VAL A 302 0.71 26.65 14.34
N ARG A 303 1.31 26.99 15.48
CA ARG A 303 0.61 27.66 16.60
C ARG A 303 0.59 29.18 16.47
N THR A 304 1.63 29.74 15.88
CA THR A 304 1.80 31.20 15.76
C THR A 304 2.22 31.61 14.36
N VAL A 305 1.96 32.87 14.00
CA VAL A 305 2.44 33.44 12.73
C VAL A 305 3.97 33.48 12.65
N GLY A 306 4.66 33.64 13.78
CA GLY A 306 6.13 33.60 13.84
C GLY A 306 6.70 32.21 13.60
N GLU A 307 6.03 31.14 14.05
CA GLU A 307 6.39 29.77 13.67
C GLU A 307 6.18 29.55 12.16
N ALA A 308 5.08 30.09 11.61
CA ALA A 308 4.79 29.98 10.18
C ALA A 308 5.90 30.61 9.32
N GLU A 309 6.31 31.83 9.66
CA GLU A 309 7.39 32.56 8.96
C GLU A 309 8.71 31.80 9.03
N GLN A 310 9.10 31.31 10.22
CA GLN A 310 10.34 30.56 10.40
C GLN A 310 10.37 29.26 9.60
N VAL A 311 9.27 28.49 9.57
CA VAL A 311 9.20 27.26 8.78
C VAL A 311 9.26 27.56 7.27
N VAL A 312 8.61 28.62 6.81
CA VAL A 312 8.67 29.03 5.39
C VAL A 312 10.09 29.41 5.00
N ASN A 313 10.80 30.16 5.84
CA ASN A 313 12.20 30.51 5.60
C ASN A 313 13.10 29.27 5.60
N LEU A 314 12.92 28.36 6.56
CA LEU A 314 13.69 27.11 6.65
C LEU A 314 13.46 26.20 5.43
N LEU A 315 12.22 26.10 4.93
CA LEU A 315 11.92 25.40 3.68
C LEU A 315 12.64 26.05 2.48
N ALA A 316 12.63 27.38 2.39
CA ALA A 316 13.32 28.11 1.34
C ALA A 316 14.85 27.91 1.39
N GLU A 317 15.46 27.94 2.57
CA GLU A 317 16.89 27.63 2.79
C GLU A 317 17.24 26.21 2.31
N ASN A 318 16.32 25.26 2.46
CA ASN A 318 16.46 23.90 1.96
C ASN A 318 16.11 23.72 0.47
N GLY A 319 15.81 24.82 -0.25
CA GLY A 319 15.50 24.81 -1.69
C GLY A 319 14.05 24.41 -2.01
N LEU A 320 13.13 24.56 -1.06
CA LEU A 320 11.68 24.39 -1.22
C LEU A 320 10.97 25.75 -1.05
N LYS A 321 11.21 26.67 -1.98
CA LYS A 321 10.64 28.01 -1.94
C LYS A 321 9.19 28.02 -2.45
N ARG A 322 8.33 28.77 -1.76
CA ARG A 322 6.90 28.88 -2.10
C ARG A 322 6.73 29.46 -3.51
N GLY A 323 5.96 28.78 -4.36
CA GLY A 323 5.65 29.19 -5.73
C GLY A 323 6.64 28.73 -6.79
N GLU A 324 7.67 27.96 -6.44
CA GLU A 324 8.66 27.39 -7.37
C GLU A 324 8.49 25.86 -7.47
N ASN A 325 8.22 25.34 -8.67
CA ASN A 325 8.03 23.90 -8.97
C ASN A 325 6.94 23.20 -8.14
N GLY A 326 5.87 23.95 -7.81
CA GLY A 326 4.74 23.56 -6.95
C GLY A 326 4.37 24.66 -5.95
#